data_AF-A0A1T0CTB4-F1
#
_entry.id   AF-A0A1T0CTB4-F1
#
_cell.length_a   1.000
_cell.length_b   1.000
_cell.length_c   1.000
_cell.angle_alpha   90.00
_cell.angle_beta   90.00
_cell.angle_gamma   90.00
#
_symmetry.space_group_name_H-M   'P 1'
#
loop_
_entity.id
_entity.type
_entity.pdbx_description
1 polymer ?
#
loop_
_entity_poly.entity_id
_entity_poly.type
_entity_poly.pdbx_seq_one_letter_code
_entity_poly.pdbx_strand_id
1 'polypeptide(L)'
;MAMPEVGIGLFPDAGGSYFLKQMPKRLGLFLGLTGARFNGADAIALGVADVMMASDDYGRLVDALQSATWADDASNHQMLDDLLDTLHRTDLLDDGWLLPHQAVANELVSVDSLLAFDNKVQSYMTQDDCDNYIKTALTNYQKGCPTSAGLTWQIYHQVENKSFDEVMDMELIVALYCCHFGEFAEGVRALLIDKDKNPKWHYTVDSLPQAHLDRHFIAW
;
A
#
# COMPACT_ATOMS: atom_id res chain seq x y z
N MET A 1 2.76 6.45 6.93
CA MET A 1 1.77 5.51 6.37
C MET A 1 2.48 4.31 5.77
N ALA A 2 1.82 3.17 5.70
CA ALA A 2 2.30 1.95 5.07
C ALA A 2 1.13 0.98 4.85
N MET A 3 1.32 0.02 3.94
CA MET A 3 0.46 -1.15 3.74
C MET A 3 1.32 -2.41 3.94
N PRO A 4 1.53 -2.85 5.20
CA PRO A 4 2.43 -3.94 5.53
C PRO A 4 1.83 -5.34 5.34
N GLU A 5 0.69 -5.46 4.65
CA GLU A 5 -0.12 -6.69 4.54
C GLU A 5 0.66 -7.86 3.94
N VAL A 6 1.63 -7.59 3.06
CA VAL A 6 2.55 -8.60 2.50
C VAL A 6 3.29 -9.37 3.60
N GLY A 7 3.56 -8.75 4.75
CA GLY A 7 4.25 -9.38 5.88
C GLY A 7 3.39 -10.34 6.69
N ILE A 8 2.06 -10.34 6.50
CA ILE A 8 1.12 -11.15 7.28
C ILE A 8 0.27 -12.10 6.43
N GLY A 9 0.57 -12.27 5.14
CA GLY A 9 -0.20 -13.17 4.27
C GLY A 9 -1.53 -12.57 3.79
N LEU A 10 -1.61 -11.24 3.71
CA LEU A 10 -2.73 -10.50 3.11
C LEU A 10 -2.23 -9.60 1.96
N PHE A 11 -3.12 -8.95 1.23
CA PHE A 11 -2.82 -7.98 0.16
C PHE A 11 -3.28 -6.57 0.59
N PRO A 12 -2.89 -5.47 -0.09
CA PRO A 12 -3.38 -4.13 0.22
C PRO A 12 -4.90 -4.02 0.04
N ASP A 13 -5.65 -4.22 1.13
CA ASP A 13 -7.10 -4.32 1.18
C ASP A 13 -7.77 -2.97 1.52
N ALA A 14 -9.08 -3.01 1.79
CA ALA A 14 -9.89 -1.86 2.18
C ALA A 14 -9.83 -0.68 1.16
N GLY A 15 -9.83 -1.01 -0.13
CA GLY A 15 -9.68 -0.05 -1.22
C GLY A 15 -8.22 0.27 -1.55
N GLY A 16 -7.26 -0.35 -0.87
CA GLY A 16 -5.82 -0.30 -1.15
C GLY A 16 -5.52 -0.47 -2.62
N SER A 17 -6.12 -1.49 -3.23
CA SER A 17 -5.94 -1.80 -4.65
C SER A 17 -6.36 -0.64 -5.56
N TYR A 18 -7.43 0.07 -5.20
CA TYR A 18 -7.99 1.16 -6.01
C TYR A 18 -7.07 2.38 -6.02
N PHE A 19 -6.64 2.86 -4.84
CA PHE A 19 -5.84 4.08 -4.77
C PHE A 19 -4.36 3.83 -5.11
N LEU A 20 -3.80 2.66 -4.77
CA LEU A 20 -2.43 2.30 -5.17
C LEU A 20 -2.29 2.26 -6.70
N LYS A 21 -3.34 1.85 -7.43
CA LYS A 21 -3.32 1.87 -8.89
C LYS A 21 -3.30 3.30 -9.47
N GLN A 22 -3.89 4.26 -8.78
CA GLN A 22 -3.94 5.66 -9.21
C GLN A 22 -2.66 6.44 -8.91
N MET A 23 -1.79 5.91 -8.05
CA MET A 23 -0.50 6.55 -7.76
C MET A 23 0.35 6.71 -9.03
N PRO A 24 1.11 7.81 -9.15
CA PRO A 24 1.92 8.08 -10.32
C PRO A 24 2.85 6.93 -10.70
N LYS A 25 2.90 6.65 -12.01
CA LYS A 25 3.72 5.58 -12.61
C LYS A 25 3.36 4.22 -12.02
N ARG A 26 4.27 3.59 -11.27
CA ARG A 26 4.06 2.28 -10.63
C ARG A 26 4.44 2.31 -9.15
N LEU A 27 4.45 3.49 -8.52
CA LEU A 27 4.83 3.63 -7.11
C LEU A 27 3.88 2.86 -6.19
N GLY A 28 2.58 2.82 -6.49
CA GLY A 28 1.65 2.04 -5.68
C GLY A 28 1.88 0.53 -5.76
N LEU A 29 2.36 0.01 -6.90
CA LEU A 29 2.79 -1.39 -7.00
C LEU A 29 4.01 -1.66 -6.12
N PHE A 30 5.00 -0.75 -6.13
CA PHE A 30 6.16 -0.86 -5.25
C PHE A 30 5.76 -0.86 -3.77
N LEU A 31 4.89 0.07 -3.36
CA LEU A 31 4.39 0.15 -1.99
C LEU A 31 3.63 -1.11 -1.58
N GLY A 32 2.72 -1.60 -2.41
CA GLY A 32 1.94 -2.81 -2.13
C GLY A 32 2.77 -4.09 -2.06
N LEU A 33 3.83 -4.21 -2.88
CA LEU A 33 4.71 -5.39 -2.86
C LEU A 33 5.67 -5.38 -1.67
N THR A 34 6.12 -4.21 -1.24
CA THR A 34 7.19 -4.08 -0.24
C THR A 34 6.72 -3.70 1.15
N GLY A 35 5.49 -3.19 1.28
CA GLY A 35 5.00 -2.56 2.50
C GLY A 35 5.86 -1.39 2.96
N ALA A 36 6.57 -0.72 2.03
CA ALA A 36 7.41 0.41 2.34
C ALA A 36 6.61 1.56 2.97
N ARG A 37 7.27 2.30 3.85
CA ARG A 37 6.65 3.43 4.56
C ARG A 37 6.85 4.72 3.77
N PHE A 38 5.85 5.58 3.80
CA PHE A 38 5.93 6.94 3.27
C PHE A 38 5.37 7.92 4.32
N ASN A 39 5.86 9.16 4.34
CA ASN A 39 5.48 10.16 5.35
C ASN A 39 4.36 11.09 4.86
N GLY A 40 4.06 12.12 5.66
CA GLY A 40 3.05 13.12 5.30
C GLY A 40 3.42 13.91 4.04
N ALA A 41 4.71 14.21 3.82
CA ALA A 41 5.15 14.92 2.63
C ALA A 41 4.92 14.10 1.36
N ASP A 42 5.29 12.81 1.41
CA ASP A 42 4.98 11.88 0.32
C ASP A 42 3.47 11.77 0.10
N ALA A 43 2.66 11.69 1.16
CA ALA A 43 1.21 11.52 1.04
C ALA A 43 0.51 12.71 0.40
N ILE A 44 0.88 13.94 0.78
CA ILE A 44 0.37 15.16 0.11
C ILE A 44 0.77 15.15 -1.36
N ALA A 45 2.05 14.91 -1.65
CA ALA A 45 2.57 14.94 -3.02
C ALA A 45 2.04 13.79 -3.92
N LEU A 46 1.65 12.66 -3.33
CA LEU A 46 1.04 11.52 -4.04
C LEU A 46 -0.49 11.57 -4.08
N GLY A 47 -1.12 12.57 -3.45
CA GLY A 47 -2.59 12.70 -3.40
C GLY A 47 -3.28 11.67 -2.50
N VAL A 48 -2.57 11.12 -1.51
CA VAL A 48 -3.14 10.23 -0.48
C VAL A 48 -3.72 11.03 0.68
N ALA A 49 -3.25 12.26 0.87
CA ALA A 49 -3.80 13.22 1.82
C ALA A 49 -4.01 14.56 1.12
N ASP A 50 -5.09 15.25 1.48
CA ASP A 50 -5.43 16.56 0.90
C ASP A 50 -4.77 17.71 1.69
N VAL A 51 -4.72 17.57 3.02
CA VAL A 51 -4.36 18.67 3.93
C VAL A 51 -3.31 18.24 4.95
N MET A 52 -2.34 19.12 5.18
CA MET A 52 -1.33 18.99 6.22
C MET A 52 -1.52 20.11 7.25
N MET A 53 -1.54 19.74 8.53
CA MET A 53 -1.59 20.70 9.64
C MET A 53 -0.66 20.27 10.77
N ALA A 54 -0.28 21.20 11.63
CA ALA A 54 0.44 20.88 12.85
C ALA A 54 -0.46 20.10 13.81
N SER A 55 0.10 19.09 14.51
CA SER A 55 -0.66 18.31 15.50
C SER A 55 -1.28 19.18 16.60
N ASP A 56 -0.61 20.27 16.98
CA ASP A 56 -1.08 21.21 18.01
C ASP A 56 -2.32 22.00 17.58
N ASP A 57 -2.58 22.12 16.27
CA ASP A 57 -3.77 22.79 15.74
C ASP A 57 -5.01 21.87 15.72
N TYR A 58 -4.91 20.59 16.12
CA TYR A 58 -6.04 19.64 16.10
C TYR A 58 -7.25 20.15 16.90
N GLY A 59 -7.02 20.75 18.08
CA GLY A 59 -8.11 21.35 18.86
C GLY A 59 -8.80 22.50 18.11
N ARG A 60 -8.02 23.32 17.40
CA ARG A 60 -8.54 24.45 16.61
C ARG A 60 -9.35 23.97 15.41
N LEU A 61 -8.95 22.87 14.76
CA LEU A 61 -9.73 22.22 13.72
C LEU A 61 -11.11 21.79 14.26
N VAL A 62 -11.14 21.09 15.39
CA VAL A 62 -12.40 20.62 16.00
C VAL A 62 -13.31 21.80 16.36
N ASP A 63 -12.76 22.85 16.99
CA ASP A 63 -13.52 24.04 17.35
C ASP A 63 -14.08 24.77 16.11
N ALA A 64 -13.29 24.86 15.04
CA ALA A 64 -13.71 25.47 13.77
C ALA A 64 -14.84 24.66 13.11
N LEU A 65 -14.73 23.33 13.07
CA LEU A 65 -15.77 22.45 12.52
C LEU A 65 -17.09 22.53 13.30
N GLN A 66 -17.03 22.67 14.62
CA GLN A 66 -18.21 22.81 15.48
C GLN A 66 -18.86 24.19 15.38
N SER A 67 -18.06 25.24 15.14
CA SER A 67 -18.51 26.63 15.06
C SER A 67 -19.03 27.00 13.67
N ALA A 68 -18.65 26.25 12.64
CA ALA A 68 -19.10 26.46 11.27
C ALA A 68 -20.62 26.31 11.15
N THR A 69 -21.26 27.26 10.47
CA THR A 69 -22.69 27.22 10.18
C THR A 69 -22.91 26.52 8.84
N TRP A 70 -22.88 25.19 8.86
CA TRP A 70 -23.01 24.34 7.67
C TRP A 70 -24.33 24.56 6.93
N ALA A 71 -24.30 24.38 5.61
CA ALA A 71 -25.42 24.55 4.71
C ALA A 71 -25.98 23.19 4.27
N ASP A 72 -25.81 22.81 2.99
CA ASP A 72 -26.27 21.55 2.41
C ASP A 72 -25.11 20.72 1.86
N ASP A 73 -25.38 19.46 1.49
CA ASP A 73 -24.36 18.52 1.00
C ASP A 73 -23.54 19.10 -0.15
N ALA A 74 -24.16 19.86 -1.06
CA ALA A 74 -23.46 20.44 -2.21
C ALA A 74 -22.48 21.55 -1.79
N SER A 75 -22.88 22.40 -0.85
CA SER A 75 -22.08 23.56 -0.41
C SER A 75 -21.06 23.19 0.66
N ASN A 76 -21.34 22.17 1.47
CA ASN A 76 -20.52 21.78 2.61
C ASN A 76 -19.11 21.31 2.23
N HIS A 77 -18.93 20.72 1.04
CA HIS A 77 -17.60 20.36 0.53
C HIS A 77 -16.72 21.59 0.37
N GLN A 78 -17.17 22.62 -0.35
CA GLN A 78 -16.40 23.85 -0.52
C GLN A 78 -16.18 24.58 0.81
N MET A 79 -17.18 24.60 1.69
CA MET A 79 -17.04 25.22 3.02
C MET A 79 -15.99 24.51 3.88
N LEU A 80 -15.89 23.19 3.76
CA LEU A 80 -14.87 22.40 4.45
C LEU A 80 -13.49 22.68 3.86
N ASP A 81 -13.36 22.70 2.53
CA ASP A 81 -12.12 23.02 1.84
C ASP A 81 -11.60 24.41 2.26
N ASP A 82 -12.46 25.43 2.23
CA ASP A 82 -12.12 26.80 2.64
C ASP A 82 -11.64 26.86 4.11
N LEU A 83 -12.25 26.06 5.00
CA LEU A 83 -11.84 25.97 6.40
C LEU A 83 -10.48 25.29 6.54
N LEU A 84 -10.30 24.15 5.88
CA LEU A 84 -9.06 23.38 5.95
C LEU A 84 -7.87 24.13 5.35
N ASP A 85 -8.10 24.92 4.30
CA ASP A 85 -7.09 25.80 3.70
C ASP A 85 -6.52 26.81 4.70
N THR A 86 -7.30 27.24 5.70
CA THR A 86 -6.80 28.13 6.77
C THR A 86 -5.81 27.45 7.72
N LEU A 87 -5.84 26.12 7.77
CA LEU A 87 -4.99 25.28 8.62
C LEU A 87 -3.89 24.56 7.83
N HIS A 88 -3.95 24.61 6.50
CA HIS A 88 -3.02 23.95 5.60
C HIS A 88 -1.61 24.58 5.67
N ARG A 89 -0.59 23.79 6.02
CA ARG A 89 0.76 24.28 6.31
C ARG A 89 1.86 23.39 5.74
N THR A 90 2.08 23.44 4.43
CA THR A 90 3.14 22.64 3.78
C THR A 90 4.56 23.08 4.15
N ASP A 91 4.76 24.28 4.68
CA ASP A 91 6.06 24.75 5.15
C ASP A 91 6.59 23.99 6.36
N LEU A 92 5.74 23.19 7.01
CA LEU A 92 6.09 22.30 8.12
C LEU A 92 6.48 20.89 7.66
N LEU A 93 6.40 20.58 6.36
CA LEU A 93 6.74 19.27 5.83
C LEU A 93 8.27 19.11 5.73
N ASP A 94 8.77 18.03 6.33
CA ASP A 94 10.10 17.51 6.04
C ASP A 94 10.17 16.92 4.61
N ASP A 95 11.37 16.54 4.18
CA ASP A 95 11.54 15.79 2.93
C ASP A 95 10.74 14.47 2.93
N GLY A 96 10.22 14.10 1.76
CA GLY A 96 9.56 12.82 1.54
C GLY A 96 10.48 11.64 1.84
N TRP A 97 9.95 10.57 2.41
CA TRP A 97 10.71 9.34 2.63
C TRP A 97 10.78 8.48 1.36
N LEU A 98 9.75 8.49 0.52
CA LEU A 98 9.68 7.69 -0.73
C LEU A 98 10.15 8.49 -1.94
N LEU A 99 9.68 9.73 -2.07
CA LEU A 99 9.83 10.52 -3.29
C LEU A 99 11.29 10.77 -3.73
N PRO A 100 12.29 10.91 -2.84
CA PRO A 100 13.70 10.97 -3.24
C PRO A 100 14.17 9.72 -3.98
N HIS A 101 13.57 8.56 -3.68
CA HIS A 101 13.97 7.25 -4.21
C HIS A 101 13.05 6.74 -5.34
N GLN A 102 12.09 7.56 -5.76
CA GLN A 102 11.04 7.17 -6.71
C GLN A 102 11.59 6.65 -8.05
N ALA A 103 12.76 7.14 -8.49
CA ALA A 103 13.36 6.71 -9.75
C ALA A 103 13.78 5.24 -9.68
N VAL A 104 14.47 4.86 -8.59
CA VAL A 104 14.88 3.48 -8.33
C VAL A 104 13.67 2.59 -8.10
N ALA A 105 12.71 3.03 -7.27
CA ALA A 105 11.48 2.28 -7.01
C ALA A 105 10.72 1.96 -8.31
N ASN A 106 10.51 2.96 -9.18
CA ASN A 106 9.85 2.77 -10.48
C ASN A 106 10.65 1.86 -11.41
N GLU A 107 11.98 1.98 -11.43
CA GLU A 107 12.86 1.16 -12.24
C GLU A 107 12.75 -0.32 -11.85
N LEU A 108 12.73 -0.63 -10.55
CA LEU A 108 12.57 -2.00 -10.03
C LEU A 108 11.25 -2.66 -10.46
N VAL A 109 10.13 -1.93 -10.39
CA VAL A 109 8.80 -2.46 -10.76
C VAL A 109 8.46 -2.32 -12.25
N SER A 110 9.38 -1.78 -13.06
CA SER A 110 9.24 -1.68 -14.51
C SER A 110 9.61 -3.00 -15.20
N VAL A 111 8.86 -4.05 -14.87
CA VAL A 111 9.01 -5.41 -15.39
C VAL A 111 7.64 -6.00 -15.73
N ASP A 112 7.63 -7.13 -16.45
CA ASP A 112 6.41 -7.72 -17.01
C ASP A 112 5.83 -8.88 -16.20
N SER A 113 6.51 -9.32 -15.14
CA SER A 113 6.02 -10.38 -14.25
C SER A 113 6.58 -10.25 -12.84
N LEU A 114 5.88 -10.85 -11.86
CA LEU A 114 6.38 -10.94 -10.49
C LEU A 114 7.71 -11.69 -10.40
N LEU A 115 7.92 -12.74 -11.19
CA LEU A 115 9.19 -13.45 -11.23
C LEU A 115 10.33 -12.57 -11.76
N ALA A 116 10.06 -11.73 -12.77
CA ALA A 116 11.04 -10.74 -13.24
C ALA A 116 11.34 -9.68 -12.17
N PHE A 117 10.33 -9.25 -11.41
CA PHE A 117 10.54 -8.38 -10.25
C PHE A 117 11.42 -9.05 -9.20
N ASP A 118 11.12 -10.30 -8.84
CA ASP A 118 11.88 -11.07 -7.85
C ASP A 118 13.36 -11.21 -8.25
N ASN A 119 13.63 -11.61 -9.49
CA ASN A 119 15.00 -11.71 -10.03
C ASN A 119 15.73 -10.36 -9.98
N LYS A 120 15.02 -9.27 -10.25
CA LYS A 120 15.58 -7.91 -10.20
C LYS A 120 15.86 -7.48 -8.76
N VAL A 121 15.00 -7.83 -7.81
CA VAL A 121 15.24 -7.63 -6.37
C VAL A 121 16.48 -8.39 -5.90
N GLN A 122 16.60 -9.67 -6.25
CA GLN A 122 17.80 -10.45 -5.90
C GLN A 122 19.07 -9.81 -6.46
N SER A 123 19.05 -9.38 -7.73
CA SER A 123 20.19 -8.71 -8.36
C SER A 123 20.53 -7.38 -7.69
N TYR A 124 19.51 -6.55 -7.41
CA TYR A 124 19.69 -5.25 -6.73
C TYR A 124 20.33 -5.44 -5.36
N MET A 125 19.83 -6.38 -4.55
CA MET A 125 20.29 -6.62 -3.18
C MET A 125 21.75 -7.12 -3.07
N THR A 126 22.38 -7.50 -4.18
CA THR A 126 23.82 -7.89 -4.22
C THR A 126 24.76 -6.73 -4.49
N GLN A 127 24.25 -5.55 -4.84
CA GLN A 127 25.08 -4.37 -5.13
C GLN A 127 25.61 -3.76 -3.83
N ASP A 128 26.87 -3.31 -3.85
CA ASP A 128 27.54 -2.74 -2.66
C ASP A 128 26.95 -1.38 -2.23
N ASP A 129 26.43 -0.60 -3.18
CA ASP A 129 25.90 0.76 -2.98
C ASP A 129 24.38 0.83 -3.18
N CYS A 130 23.65 -0.08 -2.53
CA CYS A 130 22.20 -0.05 -2.53
C CYS A 130 21.68 1.13 -1.70
N ASP A 131 20.67 1.82 -2.23
CA ASP A 131 19.91 2.81 -1.48
C ASP A 131 19.28 2.17 -0.22
N ASN A 132 19.51 2.78 0.96
CA ASN A 132 19.08 2.20 2.24
C ASN A 132 17.55 2.12 2.39
N TYR A 133 16.81 3.09 1.85
CA TYR A 133 15.35 3.08 1.87
C TYR A 133 14.84 1.92 1.02
N ILE A 134 15.35 1.80 -0.22
CA ILE A 134 14.99 0.72 -1.14
C ILE A 134 15.37 -0.64 -0.56
N LYS A 135 16.59 -0.78 -0.02
CA LYS A 135 17.05 -2.02 0.61
C LYS A 135 16.13 -2.46 1.75
N THR A 136 15.64 -1.53 2.55
CA THR A 136 14.68 -1.82 3.63
C THR A 136 13.36 -2.33 3.08
N ALA A 137 12.81 -1.65 2.05
CA ALA A 137 11.60 -2.07 1.36
C ALA A 137 11.72 -3.48 0.75
N LEU A 138 12.83 -3.75 0.06
CA LEU A 138 13.08 -5.05 -0.57
C LEU A 138 13.32 -6.16 0.45
N THR A 139 13.93 -5.84 1.60
CA THR A 139 14.06 -6.80 2.71
C THR A 139 12.68 -7.20 3.27
N ASN A 140 11.74 -6.26 3.33
CA ASN A 140 10.36 -6.57 3.74
C ASN A 140 9.67 -7.49 2.73
N TYR A 141 9.81 -7.19 1.43
CA TYR A 141 9.30 -8.05 0.35
C TYR A 141 9.89 -9.48 0.44
N GLN A 142 11.21 -9.63 0.59
CA GLN A 142 11.88 -10.93 0.67
C GLN A 142 11.45 -11.77 1.88
N LYS A 143 11.03 -11.13 2.98
CA LYS A 143 10.49 -11.81 4.18
C LYS A 143 8.97 -12.02 4.11
N GLY A 144 8.30 -11.30 3.21
CA GLY A 144 6.85 -11.32 3.05
C GLY A 144 6.36 -12.61 2.42
N CYS A 145 5.03 -12.77 2.42
CA CYS A 145 4.35 -13.92 1.85
C CYS A 145 4.36 -13.85 0.30
N PRO A 146 4.88 -14.87 -0.39
CA PRO A 146 4.88 -14.89 -1.85
C PRO A 146 3.47 -14.91 -2.47
N THR A 147 2.50 -15.56 -1.81
CA THR A 147 1.10 -15.51 -2.22
C THR A 147 0.56 -14.07 -2.16
N SER A 148 0.84 -13.33 -1.09
CA SER A 148 0.48 -11.91 -0.99
C SER A 148 1.10 -11.08 -2.12
N ALA A 149 2.38 -11.27 -2.41
CA ALA A 149 3.03 -10.59 -3.53
C ALA A 149 2.38 -10.93 -4.88
N GLY A 150 2.02 -12.21 -5.08
CA GLY A 150 1.26 -12.69 -6.25
C GLY A 150 -0.11 -12.02 -6.38
N LEU A 151 -0.86 -11.94 -5.28
CA LEU A 151 -2.17 -11.29 -5.25
C LEU A 151 -2.03 -9.79 -5.53
N THR A 152 -1.13 -9.08 -4.86
CA THR A 152 -0.87 -7.66 -5.11
C THR A 152 -0.52 -7.41 -6.58
N TRP A 153 0.37 -8.22 -7.16
CA TRP A 153 0.73 -8.11 -8.57
C TRP A 153 -0.48 -8.31 -9.48
N GLN A 154 -1.24 -9.38 -9.27
CA GLN A 154 -2.40 -9.71 -10.10
C GLN A 154 -3.50 -8.65 -9.98
N ILE A 155 -3.84 -8.24 -8.77
CA ILE A 155 -4.82 -7.19 -8.47
C ILE A 155 -4.42 -5.89 -9.16
N TYR A 156 -3.19 -5.42 -8.99
CA TYR A 156 -2.71 -4.16 -9.58
C TYR A 156 -2.92 -4.10 -11.11
N HIS A 157 -2.77 -5.23 -11.81
CA HIS A 157 -2.98 -5.29 -13.25
C HIS A 157 -4.46 -5.47 -13.64
N GLN A 158 -5.30 -6.03 -12.77
CA GLN A 158 -6.73 -6.24 -13.04
C GLN A 158 -7.60 -5.01 -12.75
N VAL A 159 -7.19 -4.12 -11.84
CA VAL A 159 -8.02 -3.00 -11.37
C VAL A 159 -7.95 -1.73 -12.21
N GLU A 160 -7.11 -1.69 -13.26
CA GLU A 160 -6.87 -0.48 -14.08
C GLU A 160 -8.15 0.18 -14.63
N ASN A 161 -9.18 -0.61 -14.92
CA ASN A 161 -10.42 -0.13 -15.51
C ASN A 161 -11.66 -0.50 -14.68
N LYS A 162 -11.49 -0.70 -13.37
CA LYS A 162 -12.59 -1.04 -12.45
C LYS A 162 -13.08 0.19 -11.69
N SER A 163 -14.38 0.26 -11.42
CA SER A 163 -14.94 1.20 -10.46
C SER A 163 -14.51 0.85 -9.03
N PHE A 164 -14.66 1.79 -8.08
CA PHE A 164 -14.39 1.50 -6.67
C PHE A 164 -15.24 0.33 -6.15
N ASP A 165 -16.54 0.29 -6.48
CA ASP A 165 -17.43 -0.81 -6.07
C ASP A 165 -16.96 -2.16 -6.62
N GLU A 166 -16.54 -2.21 -7.89
CA GLU A 166 -16.00 -3.42 -8.51
C GLU A 166 -14.68 -3.88 -7.87
N VAL A 167 -13.86 -2.93 -7.40
CA VAL A 167 -12.65 -3.26 -6.64
C VAL A 167 -13.04 -3.82 -5.28
N MET A 168 -13.96 -3.19 -4.55
CA MET A 168 -14.40 -3.66 -3.23
C MET A 168 -15.03 -5.05 -3.28
N ASP A 169 -15.85 -5.34 -4.29
CA ASP A 169 -16.42 -6.67 -4.52
C ASP A 169 -15.33 -7.72 -4.76
N MET A 170 -14.33 -7.38 -5.56
CA MET A 170 -13.18 -8.26 -5.82
C MET A 170 -12.34 -8.47 -4.55
N GLU A 171 -12.00 -7.40 -3.83
CA GLU A 171 -11.20 -7.48 -2.60
C GLU A 171 -11.89 -8.33 -1.53
N LEU A 172 -13.22 -8.23 -1.39
CA LEU A 172 -13.99 -9.06 -0.47
C LEU A 172 -13.77 -10.56 -0.76
N ILE A 173 -13.85 -10.97 -2.02
CA ILE A 173 -13.64 -12.37 -2.42
C ILE A 173 -12.19 -12.78 -2.12
N VAL A 174 -11.21 -11.97 -2.53
CA VAL A 174 -9.80 -12.28 -2.29
C VAL A 174 -9.49 -12.41 -0.79
N ALA A 175 -10.01 -11.49 0.03
CA ALA A 175 -9.79 -11.49 1.48
C ALA A 175 -10.38 -12.75 2.17
N LEU A 176 -11.55 -13.21 1.72
CA LEU A 176 -12.14 -14.46 2.21
C LEU A 176 -11.24 -15.67 1.89
N TYR A 177 -10.63 -15.70 0.70
CA TYR A 177 -9.70 -16.76 0.33
C TYR A 177 -8.35 -16.66 1.05
N CYS A 178 -7.82 -15.47 1.33
CA CYS A 178 -6.64 -15.29 2.17
C CYS A 178 -6.85 -15.90 3.56
N CYS A 179 -8.03 -15.70 4.16
CA CYS A 179 -8.42 -16.33 5.41
C CYS A 179 -8.53 -17.86 5.31
N HIS A 180 -8.90 -18.39 4.14
CA HIS A 180 -9.13 -19.82 3.93
C HIS A 180 -7.83 -20.62 3.67
N PHE A 181 -6.91 -20.09 2.87
CA PHE A 181 -5.73 -20.84 2.37
C PHE A 181 -4.51 -20.86 3.33
N GLY A 182 -4.60 -20.21 4.49
CA GLY A 182 -3.69 -20.43 5.62
C GLY A 182 -2.45 -19.52 5.68
N GLU A 183 -2.02 -18.88 4.59
CA GLU A 183 -0.93 -17.90 4.61
C GLU A 183 -1.22 -16.77 5.62
N PHE A 184 -2.44 -16.23 5.60
CA PHE A 184 -2.84 -15.18 6.56
C PHE A 184 -2.73 -15.64 8.02
N ALA A 185 -3.19 -16.85 8.31
CA ALA A 185 -3.13 -17.42 9.66
C ALA A 185 -1.68 -17.61 10.14
N GLU A 186 -0.78 -18.06 9.26
CA GLU A 186 0.64 -18.21 9.57
C GLU A 186 1.33 -16.86 9.78
N GLY A 187 1.03 -15.86 8.96
CA GLY A 187 1.58 -14.52 9.11
C GLY A 187 1.16 -13.87 10.42
N VAL A 188 -0.13 -13.95 10.77
CA VAL A 188 -0.65 -13.47 12.06
C VAL A 188 -0.02 -14.24 13.22
N ARG A 189 0.10 -15.56 13.13
CA ARG A 189 0.78 -16.38 14.15
C ARG A 189 2.20 -15.88 14.39
N ALA A 190 3.02 -15.80 13.34
CA ALA A 190 4.44 -15.46 13.43
C ALA A 190 4.67 -14.03 13.93
N LEU A 191 3.84 -13.06 13.53
CA LEU A 191 4.05 -11.65 13.84
C LEU A 191 3.37 -11.21 15.15
N LEU A 192 2.14 -11.64 15.39
CA LEU A 192 1.27 -11.08 16.43
C LEU A 192 1.05 -12.03 17.62
N ILE A 193 0.92 -13.33 17.37
CA ILE A 193 0.62 -14.32 18.41
C ILE A 193 1.91 -14.83 19.07
N ASP A 194 2.71 -15.58 18.32
CA ASP A 194 3.94 -16.21 18.82
C ASP A 194 5.11 -15.21 18.80
N LYS A 195 5.05 -14.20 17.93
CA LYS A 195 6.04 -13.12 17.79
C LYS A 195 7.46 -13.63 17.50
N ASP A 196 7.57 -14.81 16.88
CA ASP A 196 8.85 -15.39 16.46
C ASP A 196 9.43 -14.71 15.20
N LYS A 197 8.60 -13.96 14.46
CA LYS A 197 8.94 -13.30 13.20
C LYS A 197 9.55 -14.26 12.17
N ASN A 198 9.12 -15.53 12.19
CA ASN A 198 9.59 -16.59 11.32
C ASN A 198 8.41 -17.35 10.68
N PRO A 199 7.65 -16.69 9.79
CA PRO A 199 6.54 -17.33 9.10
C PRO A 199 7.04 -18.41 8.14
N LYS A 200 6.27 -19.50 8.05
CA LYS A 200 6.51 -20.63 7.15
C LYS A 200 5.53 -20.60 5.98
N TRP A 201 5.82 -19.76 4.99
CA TRP A 201 5.03 -19.66 3.76
C TRP A 201 5.06 -20.96 2.96
N HIS A 202 3.95 -21.34 2.32
CA HIS A 202 3.87 -22.61 1.58
C HIS A 202 4.63 -22.57 0.25
N TYR A 203 4.82 -21.37 -0.32
CA TYR A 203 5.41 -21.17 -1.63
C TYR A 203 6.58 -20.19 -1.58
N THR A 204 7.48 -20.31 -2.54
CA THR A 204 8.34 -19.24 -3.05
C THR A 204 7.72 -18.62 -4.32
N VAL A 205 8.19 -17.45 -4.75
CA VAL A 205 7.72 -16.81 -5.99
C VAL A 205 7.85 -17.72 -7.22
N ASP A 206 8.93 -18.49 -7.32
CA ASP A 206 9.16 -19.44 -8.42
C ASP A 206 8.23 -20.66 -8.38
N SER A 207 7.88 -21.13 -7.16
CA SER A 207 7.02 -22.31 -6.97
C SER A 207 5.52 -21.98 -6.90
N LEU A 208 5.14 -20.69 -6.90
CA LEU A 208 3.76 -20.23 -6.69
C LEU A 208 2.89 -20.55 -7.91
N PRO A 209 1.92 -21.47 -7.82
CA PRO A 209 1.11 -21.84 -8.97
C PRO A 209 0.10 -20.75 -9.34
N GLN A 210 0.02 -20.36 -10.61
CA GLN A 210 -0.99 -19.40 -11.07
C GLN A 210 -2.42 -19.86 -10.73
N ALA A 211 -2.71 -21.16 -10.84
CA ALA A 211 -4.00 -21.72 -10.46
C ALA A 211 -4.34 -21.54 -8.96
N HIS A 212 -3.35 -21.39 -8.09
CA HIS A 212 -3.57 -21.05 -6.68
C HIS A 212 -3.98 -19.58 -6.52
N LEU A 213 -3.32 -18.67 -7.24
CA LEU A 213 -3.69 -17.25 -7.24
C LEU A 213 -5.09 -17.05 -7.82
N ASP A 214 -5.39 -17.66 -8.97
CA ASP A 214 -6.67 -17.50 -9.66
C ASP A 214 -7.87 -17.93 -8.80
N ARG A 215 -7.68 -18.91 -7.90
CA ARG A 215 -8.72 -19.33 -6.95
C ARG A 215 -9.19 -18.22 -6.02
N HIS A 216 -8.34 -17.24 -5.71
CA HIS A 216 -8.72 -16.11 -4.86
C HIS A 216 -9.72 -15.15 -5.52
N PHE A 217 -9.96 -15.29 -6.83
CA PHE A 217 -10.84 -14.42 -7.61
C PHE A 217 -12.16 -15.10 -8.02
N ILE A 218 -12.40 -16.34 -7.59
CA ILE A 218 -13.61 -17.10 -7.96
C ILE A 218 -14.72 -16.83 -6.96
N ALA A 219 -15.76 -16.10 -7.39
CA ALA A 219 -16.98 -15.89 -6.63
C ALA A 219 -17.67 -17.23 -6.31
N TRP A 220 -18.24 -17.32 -5.11
CA TRP A 220 -18.91 -18.51 -4.58
C TRP A 220 -20.31 -18.68 -5.14
#